data_AF-A0A1D2IJR8-F1
#
_entry.id   AF-A0A1D2IJR8-F1
#
_cell.length_a   1.000
_cell.length_b   1.000
_cell.length_c   1.000
_cell.angle_alpha   90.00
_cell.angle_beta   90.00
_cell.angle_gamma   90.00
#
_symmetry.space_group_name_H-M   'P 1'
#
loop_
_entity.id
_entity.type
_entity.pdbx_description
1 polymer ?
#
loop_
_entity_poly.entity_id
_entity_poly.type
_entity_poly.pdbx_seq_one_letter_code
_entity_poly.pdbx_strand_id
1 'polypeptide(L)' 'MKPADGPHASARAATTAVGRFGTADEVAATIVHLAGAAYVTGAEFAVDGGPAP' A
#
# COMPACT_ATOMS: atom_id res chain seq x y z
N MET A 1 5.46 14.33 -12.71
CA MET A 1 6.18 13.04 -12.69
C MET A 1 5.75 12.29 -11.45
N LYS A 2 5.34 11.02 -11.54
CA LYS A 2 5.04 10.22 -10.33
C LYS A 2 6.35 9.69 -9.72
N PRO A 3 6.41 9.45 -8.41
CA PRO A 3 7.61 8.90 -7.77
C PRO A 3 8.12 7.59 -8.39
N ALA A 4 7.21 6.78 -8.94
CA ALA A 4 7.52 5.51 -9.61
C ALA A 4 8.22 5.68 -10.97
N ASP A 5 8.16 6.86 -11.59
CA ASP A 5 8.76 7.14 -12.90
C ASP A 5 10.14 7.81 -12.77
N GLY A 6 10.62 8.01 -11.54
CA GLY A 6 11.83 8.76 -11.25
C GLY A 6 13.10 7.90 -11.17
N PRO A 7 14.29 8.52 -11.21
CA PRO A 7 15.58 7.82 -11.17
C PRO A 7 15.81 7.01 -9.88
N HIS A 8 15.10 7.34 -8.79
CA HIS A 8 15.17 6.63 -7.51
C HIS A 8 14.02 5.62 -7.31
N ALA A 9 13.22 5.33 -8.34
CA ALA A 9 12.04 4.47 -8.21
C ALA A 9 12.40 3.07 -7.70
N SER A 10 13.42 2.41 -8.28
CA SER A 10 13.85 1.09 -7.85
C SER A 10 14.33 1.07 -6.38
N ALA A 11 15.11 2.08 -5.97
CA ALA A 11 15.63 2.16 -4.61
C ALA A 11 14.51 2.36 -3.59
N ARG A 12 13.50 3.18 -3.92
CA ARG A 12 12.33 3.42 -3.07
C ARG A 12 11.37 2.22 -3.05
N ALA A 13 11.19 1.53 -4.18
CA ALA A 13 10.41 0.30 -4.22
C ALA A 13 11.01 -0.79 -3.32
N ALA A 14 12.35 -0.89 -3.28
CA ALA A 14 13.06 -1.86 -2.45
C ALA A 14 12.96 -1.59 -0.94
N THR A 15 12.46 -0.43 -0.50
CA THR A 15 12.21 -0.19 0.94
C THR A 15 10.91 -0.82 1.41
N THR A 16 10.03 -1.27 0.50
CA THR A 16 8.83 -2.02 0.85
C THR A 16 9.09 -3.52 0.77
N ALA A 17 8.50 -4.32 1.64
CA ALA A 17 8.63 -5.78 1.59
C ALA A 17 8.07 -6.37 0.28
N VAL A 18 7.04 -5.73 -0.27
CA VAL A 18 6.43 -6.11 -1.55
C VAL A 18 7.33 -5.74 -2.76
N GLY A 19 8.33 -4.88 -2.58
CA GLY A 19 9.33 -4.56 -3.61
C GLY A 19 8.81 -3.72 -4.78
N ARG A 20 7.65 -3.06 -4.62
CA ARG A 20 7.05 -2.16 -5.63
C ARG A 20 6.21 -1.07 -4.98
N PHE A 21 5.87 -0.07 -5.77
CA PHE A 21 4.86 0.91 -5.40
C PHE A 21 3.47 0.27 -5.39
N GLY A 22 2.67 0.64 -4.38
CA GLY A 22 1.25 0.30 -4.34
C GLY A 22 0.47 1.05 -5.41
N THR A 23 -0.69 0.50 -5.78
CA THR A 23 -1.65 1.15 -6.67
C THR A 23 -2.85 1.68 -5.89
N ALA A 24 -3.60 2.60 -6.50
CA ALA A 24 -4.85 3.09 -5.91
C ALA A 24 -5.89 1.97 -5.77
N ASP A 25 -5.88 0.99 -6.69
CA ASP A 25 -6.81 -0.14 -6.68
C ASP A 25 -6.60 -1.04 -5.47
N GLU A 26 -5.37 -1.17 -4.96
CA GLU A 26 -5.07 -1.96 -3.76
C GLU A 26 -5.65 -1.30 -2.49
N VAL A 27 -5.61 0.03 -2.43
CA VAL A 27 -6.28 0.80 -1.36
C VAL A 27 -7.80 0.63 -1.48
N ALA A 28 -8.35 0.77 -2.69
CA ALA A 28 -9.78 0.60 -2.94
C ALA A 28 -10.27 -0.82 -2.58
N ALA A 29 -9.49 -1.85 -2.91
CA ALA A 29 -9.79 -3.24 -2.55
C ALA A 29 -9.85 -3.41 -1.01
N THR A 30 -8.93 -2.78 -0.28
CA THR A 30 -8.96 -2.79 1.20
C THR A 30 -10.22 -2.11 1.73
N ILE A 31 -10.61 -0.96 1.17
CA ILE A 31 -11.84 -0.25 1.55
C ILE A 31 -13.08 -1.11 1.29
N VAL A 32 -13.17 -1.75 0.11
CA VAL A 32 -14.28 -2.64 -0.24
C VAL A 32 -14.36 -3.83 0.71
N HIS A 33 -13.22 -4.39 1.10
CA HIS A 33 -13.17 -5.45 2.11
C HIS A 33 -13.70 -4.96 3.46
N LEU A 34 -13.22 -3.80 3.94
CA LEU A 34 -13.65 -3.22 5.21
C LEU A 34 -15.13 -2.80 5.22
N ALA A 35 -15.70 -2.43 4.08
CA ALA A 35 -17.13 -2.11 3.97
C ALA A 35 -18.03 -3.31 4.34
N GLY A 36 -17.53 -4.54 4.24
CA GLY A 36 -18.22 -5.76 4.69
C GLY A 36 -17.90 -6.18 6.14
N ALA A 37 -16.97 -5.51 6.82
CA ALA A 37 -16.46 -5.90 8.14
C ALA A 37 -17.25 -5.25 9.28
N ALA A 38 -18.51 -5.68 9.48
CA ALA A 38 -19.48 -5.01 10.38
C ALA A 38 -19.09 -4.91 11.87
N TYR A 39 -18.08 -5.67 12.33
CA TYR A 39 -17.61 -5.67 13.72
C TYR A 39 -16.20 -5.11 13.88
N VAL A 40 -15.69 -4.41 12.86
CA VAL A 40 -14.39 -3.73 12.88
C VAL A 40 -14.64 -2.22 12.95
N THR A 41 -14.11 -1.56 13.98
CA THR A 41 -14.20 -0.11 14.14
C THR A 41 -13.00 0.40 14.95
N GLY A 42 -12.66 1.68 14.78
CA GLY A 42 -11.56 2.33 15.50
C GLY A 42 -10.15 1.78 15.20
N ALA A 43 -10.02 0.95 14.17
CA ALA A 43 -8.76 0.34 13.76
C ALA A 43 -8.10 1.13 12.62
N GLU A 44 -6.77 1.12 12.61
CA GLU A 44 -5.95 1.67 11.53
C GLU A 44 -5.30 0.52 10.74
N PHE A 45 -5.34 0.60 9.42
CA PHE A 45 -4.78 -0.41 8.52
C PHE A 45 -3.74 0.22 7.60
N ALA A 46 -2.48 -0.21 7.73
CA ALA A 46 -1.43 0.17 6.80
C ALA A 46 -1.60 -0.57 5.47
N VAL A 47 -1.63 0.17 4.35
CA VAL A 47 -1.69 -0.37 2.99
C VAL A 47 -0.51 0.21 2.20
N ASP A 48 0.70 -0.15 2.62
CA ASP A 48 1.95 0.48 2.19
C ASP A 48 2.99 -0.51 1.65
N GLY A 49 2.64 -1.80 1.56
CA GLY A 49 3.56 -2.86 1.13
C GLY A 49 4.54 -3.33 2.23
N GLY A 50 4.39 -2.83 3.46
CA GLY A 50 5.19 -3.17 4.63
C GLY A 50 6.65 -2.72 4.55
N PRO A 51 7.37 -2.60 5.67
CA PRO A 51 8.81 -2.35 5.65
C PRO A 51 9.57 -3.57 5.13
N ALA A 52 10.57 -3.37 4.29
CA ALA A 52 11.51 -4.43 3.92
C ALA A 52 12.18 -5.04 5.18
N PRO A 53 12.52 -6.34 5.15
CA PRO A 53 13.16 -7.04 6.28
C PRO A 53 14.54 -6.49 6.64
#